data_AF-A0A523Z3W8-F1
#
_entry.id   AF-A0A523Z3W8-F1
#
_cell.length_a   1.000
_cell.length_b   1.000
_cell.length_c   1.000
_cell.angle_alpha   90.00
_cell.angle_beta   90.00
_cell.angle_gamma   90.00
#
_symmetry.space_group_name_H-M   'P 1'
#
loop_
_entity.id
_entity.type
_entity.pdbx_description
1 polymer ?
#
loop_
_entity_poly.entity_id
_entity_poly.type
_entity_poly.pdbx_seq_one_letter_code
_entity_poly.pdbx_strand_id
1 'polypeptide(L)'
;MQKEKVIIIGSGPAGLTAALYIARANLKPLVISGNQLGGQISITNEVENYPGFPEGTSGPELSELMQKQAERFGARILVDEVTEVDFSKGSPFHIKTHGDEFEAEAVIVTVGASPNRLGIPGEEEFIGRGVSFCATCDGFFFRDKDVLVVGGGDSAIEEALFLTRFVNRVRVIHRRDELRAGEALKRRAFENEKIEFVWDSVLEEIRGDGKVESALARNVKKDETFALDTDGVFIFIGHLPNSSFFEGQLELDESGYLITDDRMMTSVPGVFAAGEIQDSVFRQITTSVGQGAAAGMMTERWLEEQE
;
A
#
# COMPACT_ATOMS: atom_id res chain seq x y z
N MET A 1 6.97 23.86 20.06
CA MET A 1 7.73 22.64 19.73
C MET A 1 7.57 21.64 20.84
N GLN A 2 6.76 20.61 20.61
CA GLN A 2 6.50 19.52 21.55
C GLN A 2 7.65 18.51 21.48
N LYS A 3 8.01 17.87 22.60
CA LYS A 3 9.12 16.91 22.64
C LYS A 3 8.61 15.50 22.82
N GLU A 4 9.10 14.60 21.98
CA GLU A 4 8.72 13.19 21.96
C GLU A 4 9.96 12.31 21.97
N LYS A 5 9.88 11.15 22.63
CA LYS A 5 10.95 10.14 22.50
C LYS A 5 10.89 9.49 21.13
N VAL A 6 9.70 9.06 20.71
CA VAL A 6 9.50 8.37 19.44
C VAL A 6 8.27 8.93 18.74
N ILE A 7 8.45 9.36 17.48
CA ILE A 7 7.36 9.68 16.57
C ILE A 7 7.25 8.62 15.49
N ILE A 8 6.03 8.17 15.22
CA ILE A 8 5.70 7.25 14.14
C ILE A 8 4.88 8.03 13.12
N ILE A 9 5.36 8.10 11.89
CA ILE A 9 4.68 8.80 10.80
C ILE A 9 3.91 7.77 9.97
N GLY A 10 2.59 7.83 10.00
CA GLY A 10 1.70 6.86 9.37
C GLY A 10 1.03 5.92 10.37
N SER A 11 -0.22 5.57 10.08
CA SER A 11 -1.10 4.78 10.95
C SER A 11 -1.61 3.48 10.33
N GLY A 12 -0.92 2.98 9.30
CA GLY A 12 -1.21 1.66 8.75
C GLY A 12 -0.78 0.51 9.70
N PRO A 13 -0.91 -0.75 9.27
CA PRO A 13 -0.53 -1.91 10.07
C PRO A 13 0.90 -1.87 10.61
N ALA A 14 1.86 -1.38 9.81
CA ALA A 14 3.24 -1.20 10.25
C ALA A 14 3.36 -0.18 11.39
N GLY A 15 2.74 1.00 11.23
CA GLY A 15 2.80 2.07 12.22
C GLY A 15 2.12 1.72 13.54
N LEU A 16 0.91 1.13 13.48
CA LEU A 16 0.19 0.70 14.68
C LEU A 16 0.90 -0.46 15.40
N THR A 17 1.55 -1.36 14.66
CA THR A 17 2.36 -2.42 15.27
C THR A 17 3.64 -1.86 15.91
N ALA A 18 4.33 -0.95 15.24
CA ALA A 18 5.49 -0.27 15.82
C ALA A 18 5.09 0.48 17.10
N ALA A 19 3.95 1.19 17.08
CA ALA A 19 3.41 1.89 18.23
C ALA A 19 3.13 0.96 19.41
N LEU A 20 2.54 -0.22 19.15
CA LEU A 20 2.31 -1.24 20.16
C LEU A 20 3.62 -1.67 20.84
N TYR A 21 4.68 -1.96 20.06
CA TYR A 21 5.96 -2.40 20.60
C TYR A 21 6.65 -1.30 21.43
N ILE A 22 6.72 -0.08 20.89
CA ILE A 22 7.32 1.07 21.59
C ILE A 22 6.53 1.44 22.86
N ALA A 23 5.20 1.37 22.81
CA ALA A 23 4.35 1.61 23.98
C ALA A 23 4.60 0.56 25.09
N ARG A 24 4.77 -0.71 24.71
CA ARG A 24 5.11 -1.79 25.65
C ARG A 24 6.51 -1.65 26.26
N ALA A 25 7.44 -1.02 25.55
CA ALA A 25 8.74 -0.59 26.07
C ALA A 25 8.64 0.66 26.97
N ASN A 26 7.43 1.16 27.27
CA ASN A 26 7.18 2.32 28.12
C ASN A 26 7.77 3.64 27.57
N LEU A 27 7.93 3.75 26.25
CA LEU A 27 8.47 4.92 25.56
C LEU A 27 7.39 5.91 25.06
N LYS A 28 6.10 5.62 25.30
CA LYS A 28 4.94 6.50 25.06
C LYS A 28 4.91 7.14 23.65
N PRO A 29 4.91 6.33 22.58
CA PRO A 29 5.04 6.83 21.21
C PRO A 29 3.88 7.72 20.81
N LEU A 30 4.16 8.69 19.93
CA LEU A 30 3.16 9.48 19.23
C LEU A 30 3.07 9.01 17.78
N VAL A 31 1.89 8.54 17.37
CA VAL A 31 1.58 8.21 15.97
C VAL A 31 0.89 9.39 15.33
N ILE A 32 1.44 9.92 14.24
CA ILE A 32 0.80 10.95 13.42
C ILE A 32 0.11 10.25 12.25
N SER A 33 -1.22 10.25 12.24
CA SER A 33 -1.98 9.31 11.42
C SER A 33 -2.00 9.63 9.93
N GLY A 34 -1.86 10.90 9.56
CA GLY A 34 -2.24 11.42 8.25
C GLY A 34 -3.77 11.47 8.09
N ASN A 35 -4.21 11.73 6.85
CA ASN A 35 -5.63 11.91 6.50
C ASN A 35 -6.45 10.61 6.53
N GLN A 36 -5.79 9.45 6.56
CA GLN A 36 -6.44 8.14 6.52
C GLN A 36 -5.95 7.29 7.70
N LEU A 37 -6.67 7.36 8.82
CA LEU A 37 -6.41 6.51 9.98
C LEU A 37 -6.57 5.02 9.59
N GLY A 38 -5.56 4.20 9.89
CA GLY A 38 -5.52 2.79 9.47
C GLY A 38 -4.90 2.57 8.08
N GLY A 39 -4.58 3.63 7.34
CA GLY A 39 -3.97 3.55 6.01
C GLY A 39 -4.87 2.85 4.98
N GLN A 40 -4.27 2.25 3.95
CA GLN A 40 -5.00 1.61 2.84
C GLN A 40 -5.99 0.52 3.29
N ILE A 41 -5.66 -0.25 4.33
CA ILE A 41 -6.54 -1.34 4.76
C ILE A 41 -7.87 -0.82 5.31
N SER A 42 -7.93 0.41 5.81
CA SER A 42 -9.15 0.98 6.39
C SER A 42 -10.30 1.15 5.39
N ILE A 43 -10.02 1.04 4.09
CA ILE A 43 -11.02 1.10 3.01
C ILE A 43 -11.26 -0.27 2.35
N THR A 44 -10.66 -1.33 2.87
CA THR A 44 -10.86 -2.71 2.40
C THR A 44 -12.09 -3.32 3.08
N ASN A 45 -13.03 -3.82 2.28
CA ASN A 45 -14.27 -4.41 2.80
C ASN A 45 -14.02 -5.72 3.55
N GLU A 46 -13.17 -6.60 3.00
CA GLU A 46 -12.96 -7.94 3.52
C GLU A 46 -11.47 -8.32 3.50
N VAL A 47 -11.01 -8.92 4.59
CA VAL A 47 -9.63 -9.35 4.81
C VAL A 47 -9.66 -10.80 5.30
N GLU A 48 -9.29 -11.72 4.41
CA GLU A 48 -9.26 -13.17 4.70
C GLU A 48 -7.84 -13.71 4.88
N ASN A 49 -6.82 -12.94 4.49
CA ASN A 49 -5.42 -13.39 4.45
C ASN A 49 -4.58 -12.93 5.66
N TYR A 50 -5.20 -12.34 6.69
CA TYR A 50 -4.53 -11.94 7.92
C TYR A 50 -4.70 -13.02 9.02
N PRO A 51 -3.60 -13.66 9.47
CA PRO A 51 -3.69 -14.75 10.45
C PRO A 51 -4.32 -14.32 11.78
N GLY A 52 -5.15 -15.19 12.35
CA GLY A 52 -5.86 -14.95 13.61
C GLY A 52 -7.34 -14.63 13.45
N PHE A 53 -7.81 -14.44 12.21
CA PHE A 53 -9.21 -14.20 11.85
C PHE A 53 -9.73 -15.35 10.96
N PRO A 54 -10.13 -16.50 11.55
CA PRO A 54 -10.49 -17.69 10.78
C PRO A 54 -11.73 -17.51 9.89
N GLU A 55 -12.62 -16.59 10.26
CA GLU A 55 -13.82 -16.22 9.50
C GLU A 55 -13.63 -14.91 8.72
N GLY A 56 -12.38 -14.43 8.58
CA GLY A 56 -12.08 -13.11 8.04
C GLY A 56 -12.44 -11.95 8.99
N THR A 57 -12.20 -10.73 8.52
CA THR A 57 -12.59 -9.47 9.17
C THR A 57 -12.71 -8.37 8.11
N SER A 58 -13.17 -7.18 8.49
CA SER A 58 -13.10 -6.01 7.64
C SER A 58 -11.81 -5.22 7.88
N GLY A 59 -11.36 -4.50 6.88
CA GLY A 59 -10.21 -3.60 6.99
C GLY A 59 -10.38 -2.49 8.06
N PRO A 60 -11.54 -1.80 8.14
CA PRO A 60 -11.84 -0.88 9.24
C PRO A 60 -11.76 -1.54 10.63
N GLU A 61 -12.37 -2.72 10.81
CA GLU A 61 -12.37 -3.43 12.09
C GLU A 61 -10.95 -3.83 12.51
N LEU A 62 -10.17 -4.37 11.57
CA LEU A 62 -8.77 -4.73 11.82
C LEU A 62 -7.94 -3.50 12.24
N SER A 63 -8.11 -2.38 11.55
CA SER A 63 -7.43 -1.12 11.86
C SER A 63 -7.79 -0.62 13.26
N GLU A 64 -9.08 -0.65 13.60
CA GLU A 64 -9.59 -0.23 14.91
C GLU A 64 -9.04 -1.13 16.03
N LEU A 65 -8.98 -2.44 15.82
CA LEU A 65 -8.42 -3.39 16.78
C LEU A 65 -6.93 -3.14 17.01
N MET A 66 -6.15 -2.90 15.95
CA MET A 66 -4.73 -2.55 16.04
C MET A 66 -4.53 -1.23 16.81
N GLN A 67 -5.33 -0.21 16.52
CA GLN A 67 -5.28 1.07 17.22
C GLN A 67 -5.58 0.90 18.72
N LYS A 68 -6.71 0.26 19.06
CA LYS A 68 -7.10 0.00 20.46
C LYS A 68 -6.02 -0.76 21.21
N GLN A 69 -5.35 -1.70 20.54
CA GLN A 69 -4.25 -2.46 21.15
C GLN A 69 -3.05 -1.56 21.46
N ALA A 70 -2.63 -0.69 20.53
CA ALA A 70 -1.53 0.25 20.76
C ALA A 70 -1.87 1.28 21.86
N GLU A 71 -3.05 1.89 21.80
CA GLU A 71 -3.52 2.89 22.78
C GLU A 71 -3.64 2.29 24.19
N ARG A 72 -4.08 1.03 24.31
CA ARG A 72 -4.15 0.32 25.59
C ARG A 72 -2.80 0.26 26.31
N PHE A 73 -1.69 0.23 25.58
CA PHE A 73 -0.34 0.22 26.15
C PHE A 73 0.29 1.62 26.27
N GLY A 74 -0.44 2.68 25.88
CA GLY A 74 0.00 4.07 26.06
C GLY A 74 0.54 4.75 24.81
N ALA A 75 0.34 4.18 23.61
CA ALA A 75 0.51 4.95 22.38
C ALA A 75 -0.52 6.07 22.31
N ARG A 76 -0.13 7.23 21.76
CA ARG A 76 -1.05 8.33 21.45
C ARG A 76 -1.19 8.45 19.95
N ILE A 77 -2.40 8.73 19.48
CA ILE A 77 -2.70 8.99 18.08
C ILE A 77 -3.01 10.49 17.93
N LEU A 78 -2.28 11.16 17.04
CA LEU A 78 -2.57 12.50 16.58
C LEU A 78 -3.11 12.42 15.15
N VAL A 79 -4.35 12.88 14.97
CA VAL A 79 -4.96 13.03 13.66
C VAL A 79 -4.50 14.36 13.07
N ASP A 80 -3.38 14.32 12.39
CA ASP A 80 -2.79 15.41 11.62
C ASP A 80 -1.90 14.82 10.51
N GLU A 81 -1.48 15.63 9.56
CA GLU A 81 -0.61 15.25 8.45
C GLU A 81 0.76 15.90 8.62
N VAL A 82 1.83 15.09 8.47
CA VAL A 82 3.20 15.60 8.43
C VAL A 82 3.42 16.31 7.09
N THR A 83 3.81 17.58 7.16
CA THR A 83 4.08 18.41 5.97
C THR A 83 5.57 18.56 5.69
N GLU A 84 6.41 18.43 6.72
CA GLU A 84 7.86 18.62 6.61
C GLU A 84 8.58 17.82 7.70
N VAL A 85 9.76 17.31 7.36
CA VAL A 85 10.72 16.71 8.30
C VAL A 85 12.10 17.32 8.05
N ASP A 86 12.94 17.42 9.08
CA ASP A 86 14.37 17.75 8.96
C ASP A 86 15.20 16.71 9.74
N PHE A 87 15.88 15.86 8.97
CA PHE A 87 16.78 14.83 9.49
C PHE A 87 18.27 15.21 9.42
N SER A 88 18.59 16.38 8.87
CA SER A 88 19.97 16.77 8.53
C SER A 88 20.87 17.02 9.75
N LYS A 89 20.28 17.36 10.90
CA LYS A 89 21.00 17.69 12.14
C LYS A 89 21.23 16.49 13.05
N GLY A 90 20.68 15.33 12.71
CA GLY A 90 20.63 14.17 13.61
C GLY A 90 19.61 14.36 14.74
N SER A 91 19.60 13.40 15.68
CA SER A 91 18.67 13.41 16.82
C SER A 91 18.95 14.58 17.80
N PRO A 92 17.92 15.33 18.26
CA PRO A 92 16.50 15.14 17.96
C PRO A 92 16.08 15.68 16.57
N PHE A 93 15.26 14.89 15.89
CA PHE A 93 14.70 15.18 14.58
C PHE A 93 13.55 16.18 14.66
N HIS A 94 13.40 17.05 13.67
CA HIS A 94 12.29 18.00 13.61
C HIS A 94 11.20 17.49 12.68
N ILE A 95 9.95 17.57 13.14
CA ILE A 95 8.76 17.14 12.39
C ILE A 95 7.72 18.24 12.49
N LYS A 96 7.15 18.62 11.35
CA LYS A 96 6.10 19.62 11.26
C LYS A 96 4.85 19.03 10.65
N THR A 97 3.72 19.40 11.24
CA THR A 97 2.38 19.04 10.79
C THR A 97 1.60 20.30 10.42
N HIS A 98 0.33 20.18 10.02
CA HIS A 98 -0.49 21.36 9.80
C HIS A 98 -0.75 22.15 11.10
N GLY A 99 -0.93 21.46 12.22
CA GLY A 99 -1.28 22.09 13.50
C GLY A 99 -0.08 22.36 14.41
N ASP A 100 0.94 21.51 14.38
CA ASP A 100 1.98 21.44 15.40
C ASP A 100 3.41 21.21 14.86
N GLU A 101 4.40 21.50 15.71
CA GLU A 101 5.82 21.21 15.49
C GLU A 101 6.39 20.38 16.65
N PHE A 102 7.19 19.38 16.29
CA PHE A 102 7.73 18.37 17.20
C PHE A 102 9.25 18.23 17.07
N GLU A 103 9.88 17.87 18.18
CA GLU A 103 11.22 17.26 18.24
C GLU A 103 11.07 15.79 18.67
N ALA A 104 11.75 14.87 17.98
CA ALA A 104 11.74 13.43 18.31
C ALA A 104 13.16 12.87 18.45
N GLU A 105 13.45 12.10 19.51
CA GLU A 105 14.74 11.41 19.64
C GLU A 105 14.91 10.32 18.56
N ALA A 106 13.83 9.63 18.18
CA ALA A 106 13.80 8.67 17.08
C ALA A 106 12.51 8.78 16.26
N VAL A 107 12.57 8.38 14.98
CA VAL A 107 11.44 8.42 14.04
C VAL A 107 11.26 7.06 13.36
N ILE A 108 10.01 6.60 13.23
CA ILE A 108 9.65 5.43 12.42
C ILE A 108 8.71 5.87 11.29
N VAL A 109 9.16 5.71 10.05
CA VAL A 109 8.42 6.04 8.84
C VAL A 109 7.60 4.85 8.37
N THR A 110 6.28 5.01 8.32
CA THR A 110 5.31 3.95 7.96
C THR A 110 4.19 4.47 7.06
N VAL A 111 4.51 5.47 6.23
CA VAL A 111 3.53 6.17 5.37
C VAL A 111 3.04 5.37 4.17
N GLY A 112 3.56 4.15 3.96
CA GLY A 112 3.12 3.22 2.93
C GLY A 112 3.37 3.71 1.50
N ALA A 113 2.69 3.09 0.55
CA ALA A 113 2.60 3.54 -0.84
C ALA A 113 1.15 3.86 -1.21
N SER A 114 0.91 4.31 -2.43
CA SER A 114 -0.43 4.50 -3.00
C SER A 114 -0.47 3.92 -4.41
N PRO A 115 -1.50 3.15 -4.79
CA PRO A 115 -1.65 2.67 -6.16
C PRO A 115 -1.92 3.83 -7.11
N ASN A 116 -1.38 3.75 -8.33
CA ASN A 116 -1.72 4.69 -9.39
C ASN A 116 -3.19 4.51 -9.80
N ARG A 117 -3.91 5.64 -9.91
CA ARG A 117 -5.31 5.68 -10.35
C ARG A 117 -5.42 5.93 -11.85
N LEU A 118 -6.48 5.42 -12.46
CA LEU A 118 -6.82 5.72 -13.86
C LEU A 118 -7.43 7.12 -14.00
N GLY A 119 -8.11 7.62 -12.97
CA GLY A 119 -8.80 8.92 -12.97
C GLY A 119 -10.05 8.92 -13.84
N ILE A 120 -10.75 7.79 -13.94
CA ILE A 120 -11.92 7.63 -14.80
C ILE A 120 -13.23 7.50 -14.00
N PRO A 121 -14.39 7.88 -14.57
CA PRO A 121 -15.67 7.68 -13.92
C PRO A 121 -15.90 6.21 -13.53
N GLY A 122 -16.45 6.01 -12.33
CA GLY A 122 -16.71 4.69 -11.74
C GLY A 122 -15.52 4.09 -10.99
N GLU A 123 -14.27 4.51 -11.23
CA GLU A 123 -13.10 3.93 -10.53
C GLU A 123 -13.21 4.05 -9.01
N GLU A 124 -13.41 5.27 -8.50
CA GLU A 124 -13.50 5.54 -7.06
C GLU A 124 -14.78 4.95 -6.45
N GLU A 125 -15.90 5.03 -7.17
CA GLU A 125 -17.19 4.52 -6.71
C GLU A 125 -17.16 3.01 -6.46
N PHE A 126 -16.53 2.24 -7.34
CA PHE A 126 -16.56 0.79 -7.29
C PHE A 126 -15.38 0.16 -6.53
N ILE A 127 -14.54 0.94 -5.82
CA ILE A 127 -13.48 0.40 -4.95
C ILE A 127 -14.11 -0.54 -3.91
N GLY A 128 -13.58 -1.76 -3.81
CA GLY A 128 -14.10 -2.81 -2.92
C GLY A 128 -15.45 -3.40 -3.35
N ARG A 129 -16.02 -2.93 -4.47
CA ARG A 129 -17.28 -3.40 -5.08
C ARG A 129 -17.08 -3.85 -6.53
N GLY A 130 -15.86 -4.33 -6.83
CA GLY A 130 -15.46 -4.81 -8.15
C GLY A 130 -14.20 -4.14 -8.70
N VAL A 131 -13.80 -2.98 -8.19
CA VAL A 131 -12.48 -2.38 -8.47
C VAL A 131 -11.49 -2.74 -7.36
N SER A 132 -10.34 -3.26 -7.76
CA SER A 132 -9.26 -3.68 -6.87
C SER A 132 -7.88 -3.26 -7.37
N PHE A 133 -6.95 -3.13 -6.44
CA PHE A 133 -5.53 -2.84 -6.67
C PHE A 133 -4.63 -3.95 -6.11
N CYS A 134 -5.20 -5.06 -5.64
CA CYS A 134 -4.48 -6.19 -5.05
C CYS A 134 -5.17 -7.52 -5.43
N ALA A 135 -4.62 -8.24 -6.40
CA ALA A 135 -5.19 -9.53 -6.80
C ALA A 135 -4.90 -10.63 -5.78
N THR A 136 -3.77 -10.57 -5.08
CA THR A 136 -3.49 -11.45 -3.93
C THR A 136 -4.53 -11.32 -2.81
N CYS A 137 -5.09 -10.13 -2.63
CA CYS A 137 -6.11 -9.85 -1.60
C CYS A 137 -7.49 -10.30 -2.08
N ASP A 138 -7.92 -9.86 -3.25
CA ASP A 138 -9.33 -9.95 -3.65
C ASP A 138 -9.62 -11.04 -4.69
N GLY A 139 -8.59 -11.60 -5.32
CA GLY A 139 -8.75 -12.54 -6.44
C GLY A 139 -9.58 -13.78 -6.11
N PHE A 140 -9.59 -14.20 -4.85
CA PHE A 140 -10.41 -15.31 -4.36
C PHE A 140 -11.92 -15.06 -4.51
N PHE A 141 -12.39 -13.81 -4.30
CA PHE A 141 -13.80 -13.44 -4.39
C PHE A 141 -14.35 -13.46 -5.83
N PHE A 142 -13.46 -13.50 -6.82
CA PHE A 142 -13.79 -13.57 -8.25
C PHE A 142 -13.71 -15.00 -8.79
N ARG A 143 -13.84 -16.02 -7.93
CA ARG A 143 -13.90 -17.41 -8.38
C ARG A 143 -15.01 -17.60 -9.42
N ASP A 144 -14.67 -18.26 -10.52
CA ASP A 144 -15.58 -18.54 -11.64
C ASP A 144 -16.20 -17.26 -12.25
N LYS A 145 -15.50 -16.12 -12.16
CA LYS A 145 -15.89 -14.84 -12.76
C LYS A 145 -15.00 -14.43 -13.93
N ASP A 146 -15.41 -13.41 -14.66
CA ASP A 146 -14.59 -12.78 -15.70
C ASP A 146 -14.08 -11.43 -15.20
N VAL A 147 -12.78 -11.17 -15.34
CA VAL A 147 -12.16 -9.94 -14.80
C VAL A 147 -11.32 -9.21 -15.85
N LEU A 148 -11.18 -7.90 -15.68
CA LEU A 148 -10.23 -7.08 -16.41
C LEU A 148 -8.98 -6.84 -15.57
N VAL A 149 -7.82 -6.81 -16.22
CA VAL A 149 -6.56 -6.35 -15.64
C VAL A 149 -6.04 -5.19 -16.47
N VAL A 150 -5.80 -4.04 -15.86
CA VAL A 150 -5.28 -2.85 -16.55
C VAL A 150 -3.79 -2.68 -16.27
N GLY A 151 -2.98 -2.73 -17.33
CA GLY A 151 -1.53 -2.59 -17.21
C GLY A 151 -0.78 -3.41 -18.26
N GLY A 152 0.55 -3.41 -18.18
CA GLY A 152 1.37 -4.24 -19.08
C GLY A 152 2.86 -4.30 -18.73
N GLY A 153 3.21 -3.89 -17.51
CA GLY A 153 4.51 -4.21 -16.91
C GLY A 153 4.44 -5.51 -16.12
N ASP A 154 5.51 -5.85 -15.41
CA ASP A 154 5.63 -7.09 -14.64
C ASP A 154 4.47 -7.28 -13.66
N SER A 155 4.16 -6.27 -12.84
CA SER A 155 3.07 -6.37 -11.85
C SER A 155 1.72 -6.72 -12.47
N ALA A 156 1.36 -6.11 -13.61
CA ALA A 156 0.09 -6.42 -14.27
C ALA A 156 0.03 -7.86 -14.77
N ILE A 157 1.14 -8.37 -15.29
CA ILE A 157 1.20 -9.72 -15.86
C ILE A 157 1.32 -10.79 -14.79
N GLU A 158 2.08 -10.54 -13.72
CA GLU A 158 2.15 -11.43 -12.55
C GLU A 158 0.79 -11.60 -11.89
N GLU A 159 0.08 -10.48 -11.68
CA GLU A 159 -1.24 -10.50 -11.06
C GLU A 159 -2.31 -11.10 -11.99
N ALA A 160 -2.25 -10.83 -13.30
CA ALA A 160 -3.10 -11.51 -14.28
C ALA A 160 -2.89 -13.03 -14.22
N LEU A 161 -1.64 -13.50 -14.22
CA LEU A 161 -1.32 -14.92 -14.10
C LEU A 161 -1.79 -15.50 -12.76
N PHE A 162 -1.68 -14.76 -11.66
CA PHE A 162 -2.19 -15.17 -10.37
C PHE A 162 -3.72 -15.36 -10.38
N LEU A 163 -4.45 -14.38 -10.95
CA LEU A 163 -5.91 -14.42 -11.06
C LEU A 163 -6.43 -15.63 -11.84
N THR A 164 -5.71 -16.10 -12.87
CA THR A 164 -6.13 -17.27 -13.68
C THR A 164 -6.33 -18.56 -12.86
N ARG A 165 -5.80 -18.62 -11.65
CA ARG A 165 -6.01 -19.72 -10.69
C ARG A 165 -7.43 -19.79 -10.13
N PHE A 166 -8.16 -18.67 -10.14
CA PHE A 166 -9.49 -18.54 -9.53
C PHE A 166 -10.57 -18.21 -10.54
N VAL A 167 -10.28 -17.32 -11.50
CA VAL A 167 -11.27 -16.76 -12.42
C VAL A 167 -11.47 -17.65 -13.67
N ASN A 168 -12.56 -17.44 -14.40
CA ASN A 168 -12.80 -18.09 -15.69
C ASN A 168 -11.90 -17.49 -16.78
N ARG A 169 -11.82 -16.16 -16.84
CA ARG A 169 -11.05 -15.43 -17.85
C ARG A 169 -10.50 -14.11 -17.29
N VAL A 170 -9.30 -13.76 -17.74
CA VAL A 170 -8.65 -12.47 -17.50
C VAL A 170 -8.47 -11.76 -18.84
N ARG A 171 -9.05 -10.57 -19.00
CA ARG A 171 -8.76 -9.69 -20.13
C ARG A 171 -7.76 -8.61 -19.71
N VAL A 172 -6.54 -8.68 -20.24
CA VAL A 172 -5.49 -7.68 -19.98
C VAL A 172 -5.66 -6.52 -20.95
N ILE A 173 -6.02 -5.35 -20.42
CA ILE A 173 -6.18 -4.11 -21.16
C ILE A 173 -4.84 -3.37 -21.16
N HIS A 174 -4.24 -3.19 -22.34
CA HIS A 174 -2.99 -2.47 -22.48
C HIS A 174 -3.07 -1.40 -23.57
N ARG A 175 -2.55 -0.21 -23.26
CA ARG A 175 -2.61 0.98 -24.13
C ARG A 175 -1.69 0.92 -25.36
N ARG A 176 -0.86 -0.12 -25.49
CA ARG A 176 0.05 -0.36 -26.62
C ARG A 176 -0.20 -1.74 -27.19
N ASP A 177 0.53 -2.10 -28.24
CA ASP A 177 0.56 -3.42 -28.88
C ASP A 177 1.68 -4.33 -28.36
N GLU A 178 2.46 -3.85 -27.38
CA GLU A 178 3.53 -4.63 -26.73
C GLU A 178 3.53 -4.45 -25.21
N LEU A 179 3.91 -5.52 -24.49
CA LEU A 179 4.12 -5.48 -23.04
C LEU A 179 5.52 -4.97 -22.70
N ARG A 180 5.62 -4.29 -21.56
CA ARG A 180 6.88 -3.93 -20.91
C ARG A 180 7.41 -5.01 -19.98
N ALA A 181 6.60 -6.04 -19.69
CA ALA A 181 6.98 -7.12 -18.80
C ALA A 181 8.20 -7.90 -19.30
N GLY A 182 8.92 -8.57 -18.40
CA GLY A 182 10.02 -9.46 -18.73
C GLY A 182 9.59 -10.61 -19.64
N GLU A 183 10.50 -11.07 -20.51
CA GLU A 183 10.21 -12.08 -21.52
C GLU A 183 9.64 -13.39 -20.97
N ALA A 184 10.09 -13.81 -19.79
CA ALA A 184 9.57 -15.00 -19.11
C ALA A 184 8.09 -14.86 -18.72
N LEU A 185 7.68 -13.67 -18.27
CA LEU A 185 6.29 -13.36 -17.91
C LEU A 185 5.43 -13.23 -19.16
N LYS A 186 5.91 -12.52 -20.18
CA LYS A 186 5.24 -12.42 -21.49
C LYS A 186 4.90 -13.80 -22.05
N ARG A 187 5.89 -14.69 -22.13
CA ARG A 187 5.70 -16.06 -22.64
C ARG A 187 4.62 -16.80 -21.86
N ARG A 188 4.71 -16.81 -20.53
CA ARG A 188 3.72 -17.47 -19.66
C ARG A 188 2.32 -16.90 -19.85
N ALA A 189 2.20 -15.59 -20.05
CA ALA A 189 0.91 -14.95 -20.25
C ALA A 189 0.31 -15.25 -21.63
N PHE A 190 1.12 -15.28 -22.69
CA PHE A 190 0.68 -15.65 -24.04
C PHE A 190 0.31 -17.13 -24.18
N GLU A 191 0.94 -18.02 -23.39
CA GLU A 191 0.63 -19.46 -23.36
C GLU A 191 -0.60 -19.80 -22.49
N ASN A 192 -1.13 -18.85 -21.71
CA ASN A 192 -2.24 -19.12 -20.80
C ASN A 192 -3.59 -18.91 -21.50
N GLU A 193 -4.35 -19.99 -21.69
CA GLU A 193 -5.64 -20.01 -22.39
C GLU A 193 -6.73 -19.14 -21.74
N LYS A 194 -6.60 -18.81 -20.45
CA LYS A 194 -7.54 -17.92 -19.74
C LYS A 194 -7.21 -16.44 -19.91
N ILE A 195 -6.07 -16.09 -20.49
CA ILE A 195 -5.65 -14.70 -20.69
C ILE A 195 -5.96 -14.28 -22.12
N GLU A 196 -6.73 -13.20 -22.23
CA GLU A 196 -7.02 -12.52 -23.49
C GLU A 196 -6.42 -11.10 -23.44
N PHE A 197 -5.76 -10.66 -24.50
CA PHE A 197 -5.19 -9.32 -24.56
C PHE A 197 -6.06 -8.36 -25.37
N VAL A 198 -6.41 -7.23 -24.76
CA VAL A 198 -7.10 -6.12 -25.42
C VAL A 198 -6.07 -5.00 -25.64
N TRP A 199 -5.41 -5.08 -26.78
CA TRP A 199 -4.33 -4.17 -27.17
C TRP A 199 -4.82 -2.80 -27.60
N ASP A 200 -3.88 -1.86 -27.59
CA ASP A 200 -4.09 -0.47 -28.02
C ASP A 200 -5.33 0.14 -27.39
N SER A 201 -5.64 -0.22 -26.14
CA SER A 201 -6.90 0.13 -25.50
C SER A 201 -6.71 0.68 -24.10
N VAL A 202 -7.59 1.59 -23.71
CA VAL A 202 -7.70 2.17 -22.36
C VAL A 202 -9.12 2.05 -21.87
N LEU A 203 -9.32 1.91 -20.55
CA LEU A 203 -10.64 2.06 -19.95
C LEU A 203 -10.99 3.56 -19.86
N GLU A 204 -12.24 3.88 -20.18
CA GLU A 204 -12.78 5.24 -20.09
C GLU A 204 -13.82 5.38 -18.98
N GLU A 205 -14.48 4.29 -18.62
CA GLU A 205 -15.54 4.28 -17.60
C GLU A 205 -15.72 2.86 -17.04
N ILE A 206 -16.00 2.75 -15.74
CA ILE A 206 -16.40 1.50 -15.08
C ILE A 206 -17.87 1.64 -14.68
N ARG A 207 -18.69 0.62 -14.95
CA ARG A 207 -20.16 0.69 -14.83
C ARG A 207 -20.72 -0.50 -14.04
N GLY A 208 -21.85 -0.25 -13.37
CA GLY A 208 -22.72 -1.27 -12.82
C GLY A 208 -23.71 -0.69 -11.80
N ASP A 209 -24.54 -1.55 -11.22
CA ASP A 209 -25.51 -1.19 -10.18
C ASP A 209 -25.08 -1.78 -8.83
N GLY A 210 -24.58 -0.95 -7.94
CA GLY A 210 -24.06 -1.35 -6.62
C GLY A 210 -22.71 -2.10 -6.65
N LYS A 211 -22.36 -2.75 -7.77
CA LYS A 211 -21.08 -3.41 -8.05
C LYS A 211 -20.72 -3.31 -9.53
N VAL A 212 -19.48 -3.65 -9.90
CA VAL A 212 -19.04 -3.69 -11.31
C VAL A 212 -19.80 -4.76 -12.10
N GLU A 213 -20.23 -4.39 -13.30
CA GLU A 213 -20.88 -5.29 -14.27
C GLU A 213 -20.32 -5.14 -15.69
N SER A 214 -19.77 -3.96 -16.03
CA SER A 214 -19.10 -3.73 -17.31
C SER A 214 -18.08 -2.58 -17.23
N ALA A 215 -17.25 -2.44 -18.26
CA ALA A 215 -16.40 -1.28 -18.46
C ALA A 215 -16.49 -0.81 -19.92
N LEU A 216 -16.40 0.50 -20.13
CA LEU A 216 -16.22 1.09 -21.45
C LEU A 216 -14.71 1.20 -21.74
N ALA A 217 -14.29 0.64 -22.86
CA ALA A 217 -12.92 0.76 -23.35
C ALA A 217 -12.89 1.55 -24.66
N ARG A 218 -11.77 2.21 -24.94
CA ARG A 218 -11.50 2.84 -26.24
C ARG A 218 -10.20 2.31 -26.82
N ASN A 219 -10.27 1.87 -28.07
CA ASN A 219 -9.06 1.57 -28.83
C ASN A 219 -8.43 2.89 -29.31
N VAL A 220 -7.23 3.22 -28.82
CA VAL A 220 -6.56 4.50 -29.08
C VAL A 220 -5.99 4.63 -30.49
N LYS A 221 -5.88 3.53 -31.26
CA LYS A 221 -5.45 3.57 -32.67
C LYS A 221 -6.61 3.73 -33.64
N LYS A 222 -7.76 3.12 -33.34
CA LYS A 222 -8.97 3.17 -34.17
C LYS A 222 -9.94 4.28 -33.77
N ASP A 223 -9.78 4.81 -32.56
CA ASP A 223 -10.71 5.73 -31.90
C ASP A 223 -12.14 5.16 -31.78
N GLU A 224 -12.23 3.85 -31.58
CA GLU A 224 -13.48 3.10 -31.43
C GLU A 224 -13.71 2.76 -29.96
N THR A 225 -14.90 3.06 -29.44
CA THR A 225 -15.34 2.69 -28.10
C THR A 225 -16.18 1.41 -28.12
N PHE A 226 -15.99 0.56 -27.12
CA PHE A 226 -16.71 -0.70 -26.99
C PHE A 226 -16.88 -1.09 -25.52
N ALA A 227 -17.96 -1.80 -25.22
CA ALA A 227 -18.24 -2.30 -23.89
C ALA A 227 -17.57 -3.66 -23.66
N LEU A 228 -17.11 -3.88 -22.44
CA LEU A 228 -16.59 -5.15 -21.95
C LEU A 228 -17.41 -5.55 -20.72
N ASP A 229 -18.21 -6.60 -20.84
CA ASP A 229 -18.86 -7.21 -19.66
C ASP A 229 -17.77 -7.74 -18.73
N THR A 230 -17.85 -7.48 -17.44
CA THR A 230 -16.84 -7.94 -16.46
C THR A 230 -17.43 -7.93 -15.05
N ASP A 231 -17.03 -8.87 -14.21
CA ASP A 231 -17.41 -8.86 -12.80
C ASP A 231 -16.47 -7.99 -11.95
N GLY A 232 -15.23 -7.74 -12.44
CA GLY A 232 -14.24 -6.95 -11.72
C GLY A 232 -13.17 -6.31 -12.60
N VAL A 233 -12.50 -5.30 -12.07
CA VAL A 233 -11.42 -4.54 -12.71
C VAL A 233 -10.26 -4.41 -11.72
N PHE A 234 -9.13 -5.00 -12.08
CA PHE A 234 -7.88 -4.95 -11.32
C PHE A 234 -6.90 -3.99 -11.99
N ILE A 235 -6.41 -3.00 -11.26
CA ILE A 235 -5.61 -1.90 -11.82
C ILE A 235 -4.16 -2.01 -11.35
N PHE A 236 -3.23 -2.30 -12.28
CA PHE A 236 -1.80 -2.48 -12.01
C PHE A 236 -0.93 -1.60 -12.92
N ILE A 237 -1.13 -0.29 -12.81
CA ILE A 237 -0.41 0.75 -13.57
C ILE A 237 0.71 1.43 -12.76
N GLY A 238 1.19 0.76 -11.71
CA GLY A 238 2.25 1.23 -10.81
C GLY A 238 1.74 1.52 -9.40
N HIS A 239 2.67 1.60 -8.47
CA HIS A 239 2.46 2.04 -7.09
C HIS A 239 3.51 3.11 -6.80
N LEU A 240 3.09 4.19 -6.15
CA LEU A 240 3.95 5.30 -5.77
C LEU A 240 4.18 5.22 -4.26
N PRO A 241 5.41 4.95 -3.78
CA PRO A 241 5.73 5.11 -2.38
C PRO A 241 5.47 6.56 -1.95
N ASN A 242 4.91 6.76 -0.75
CA ASN A 242 4.57 8.08 -0.23
C ASN A 242 5.83 8.78 0.33
N SER A 243 6.89 8.86 -0.48
CA SER A 243 8.26 9.22 -0.05
C SER A 243 8.71 10.62 -0.43
N SER A 244 7.89 11.39 -1.15
CA SER A 244 8.29 12.67 -1.77
C SER A 244 8.90 13.69 -0.80
N PHE A 245 8.43 13.74 0.45
CA PHE A 245 8.95 14.68 1.46
C PHE A 245 10.21 14.17 2.18
N PHE A 246 10.69 12.96 1.87
CA PHE A 246 12.00 12.44 2.30
C PHE A 246 13.09 12.62 1.25
N GLU A 247 12.75 13.07 0.05
CA GLU A 247 13.72 13.31 -1.02
C GLU A 247 14.83 14.26 -0.55
N GLY A 248 16.08 13.84 -0.78
CA GLY A 248 17.27 14.58 -0.32
C GLY A 248 17.57 14.47 1.18
N GLN A 249 16.74 13.76 1.96
CA GLN A 249 16.96 13.51 3.39
C GLN A 249 17.26 12.04 3.69
N LEU A 250 16.57 11.12 3.03
CA LEU A 250 16.77 9.68 3.14
C LEU A 250 17.16 9.08 1.78
N GLU A 251 17.87 7.96 1.78
CA GLU A 251 18.18 7.23 0.55
C GLU A 251 16.93 6.53 0.00
N LEU A 252 16.71 6.72 -1.31
CA LEU A 252 15.61 6.14 -2.07
C LEU A 252 16.16 5.27 -3.20
N ASP A 253 15.46 4.19 -3.54
CA ASP A 253 15.74 3.43 -4.75
C ASP A 253 15.23 4.17 -6.02
N GLU A 254 15.52 3.62 -7.20
CA GLU A 254 15.10 4.21 -8.49
C GLU A 254 13.57 4.30 -8.65
N SER A 255 12.81 3.53 -7.85
CA SER A 255 11.35 3.52 -7.84
C SER A 255 10.76 4.40 -6.73
N GLY A 256 11.61 5.07 -5.93
CA GLY A 256 11.24 5.97 -4.85
C GLY A 256 10.98 5.30 -3.50
N TYR A 257 11.25 4.00 -3.33
CA TYR A 257 11.09 3.32 -2.03
C TYR A 257 12.26 3.67 -1.11
N LEU A 258 12.01 3.78 0.19
CA LEU A 258 13.08 3.97 1.17
C LEU A 258 14.01 2.76 1.22
N ILE A 259 15.31 3.02 1.21
CA ILE A 259 16.32 1.97 1.41
C ILE A 259 16.54 1.81 2.91
N THR A 260 16.43 0.57 3.40
CA THR A 260 16.75 0.21 4.78
C THR A 260 17.70 -0.97 4.86
N ASP A 261 18.43 -1.07 5.96
CA ASP A 261 19.18 -2.27 6.32
C ASP A 261 18.28 -3.41 6.86
N ASP A 262 18.90 -4.53 7.26
CA ASP A 262 18.21 -5.69 7.83
C ASP A 262 17.58 -5.42 9.21
N ARG A 263 17.88 -4.27 9.81
CA ARG A 263 17.37 -3.77 11.08
C ARG A 263 16.33 -2.66 10.91
N MET A 264 15.82 -2.46 9.69
CA MET A 264 14.83 -1.43 9.34
C MET A 264 15.38 0.00 9.47
N MET A 265 16.68 0.19 9.64
CA MET A 265 17.30 1.50 9.75
C MET A 265 17.51 2.09 8.37
N THR A 266 17.20 3.38 8.21
CA THR A 266 17.43 4.12 6.97
C THR A 266 18.88 4.60 6.87
N SER A 267 19.21 5.41 5.86
CA SER A 267 20.51 6.07 5.74
C SER A 267 20.83 7.05 6.88
N VAL A 268 19.84 7.42 7.71
CA VAL A 268 20.01 8.30 8.87
C VAL A 268 19.84 7.50 10.16
N PRO A 269 20.88 7.37 11.00
CA PRO A 269 20.78 6.69 12.29
C PRO A 269 19.72 7.33 13.20
N GLY A 270 18.85 6.50 13.77
CA GLY A 270 17.69 6.96 14.57
C GLY A 270 16.40 7.17 13.75
N VAL A 271 16.47 7.07 12.43
CA VAL A 271 15.30 7.03 11.54
C VAL A 271 15.15 5.63 10.95
N PHE A 272 14.00 5.01 11.21
CA PHE A 272 13.64 3.68 10.76
C PHE A 272 12.50 3.76 9.75
N ALA A 273 12.35 2.74 8.90
CA ALA A 273 11.19 2.62 8.01
C ALA A 273 10.63 1.20 8.00
N ALA A 274 9.30 1.07 7.91
CA ALA A 274 8.63 -0.23 7.92
C ALA A 274 7.34 -0.22 7.10
N GLY A 275 6.99 -1.40 6.60
CA GLY A 275 5.84 -1.58 5.71
C GLY A 275 6.16 -1.18 4.28
N GLU A 276 5.09 -0.93 3.52
CA GLU A 276 5.14 -0.73 2.07
C GLU A 276 6.03 0.44 1.61
N ILE A 277 6.34 1.42 2.46
CA ILE A 277 7.24 2.53 2.11
C ILE A 277 8.67 2.08 1.76
N GLN A 278 9.09 0.90 2.25
CA GLN A 278 10.38 0.27 1.92
C GLN A 278 10.23 -1.14 1.32
N ASP A 279 9.02 -1.72 1.35
CA ASP A 279 8.73 -3.05 0.80
C ASP A 279 8.08 -2.94 -0.58
N SER A 280 8.89 -2.94 -1.63
CA SER A 280 8.41 -2.93 -3.01
C SER A 280 7.97 -4.32 -3.51
N VAL A 281 8.13 -5.38 -2.71
CA VAL A 281 7.99 -6.77 -3.14
C VAL A 281 6.70 -7.41 -2.63
N PHE A 282 6.47 -7.42 -1.30
CA PHE A 282 5.38 -8.21 -0.72
C PHE A 282 4.09 -7.42 -0.58
N ARG A 283 4.16 -6.20 -0.02
CA ARG A 283 3.01 -5.27 0.09
C ARG A 283 1.78 -5.92 0.76
N GLN A 284 2.00 -6.72 1.81
CA GLN A 284 0.94 -7.38 2.55
C GLN A 284 0.81 -6.82 3.97
N ILE A 285 -0.38 -6.98 4.56
CA ILE A 285 -0.65 -6.63 5.96
C ILE A 285 0.32 -7.38 6.88
N THR A 286 0.45 -8.69 6.69
CA THR A 286 1.28 -9.56 7.54
C THR A 286 2.77 -9.20 7.47
N THR A 287 3.30 -8.85 6.28
CA THR A 287 4.70 -8.42 6.15
C THR A 287 4.91 -7.06 6.79
N SER A 288 3.97 -6.13 6.59
CA SER A 288 3.99 -4.80 7.21
C SER A 288 3.95 -4.85 8.74
N VAL A 289 3.13 -5.73 9.32
CA VAL A 289 3.07 -5.99 10.77
C VAL A 289 4.41 -6.50 11.28
N GLY A 290 5.01 -7.49 10.61
CA GLY A 290 6.32 -8.03 10.97
C GLY A 290 7.43 -6.96 10.94
N GLN A 291 7.46 -6.15 9.88
CA GLN A 291 8.40 -5.04 9.74
C GLN A 291 8.17 -3.94 10.78
N GLY A 292 6.91 -3.61 11.08
CA GLY A 292 6.57 -2.64 12.12
C GLY A 292 7.04 -3.07 13.51
N ALA A 293 6.87 -4.35 13.85
CA ALA A 293 7.41 -4.94 15.07
C ALA A 293 8.94 -4.85 15.11
N ALA A 294 9.61 -5.21 14.00
CA ALA A 294 11.07 -5.14 13.91
C ALA A 294 11.59 -3.70 14.09
N ALA A 295 10.99 -2.72 13.39
CA ALA A 295 11.38 -1.31 13.52
C ALA A 295 11.15 -0.77 14.93
N GLY A 296 10.05 -1.15 15.59
CA GLY A 296 9.80 -0.80 16.98
C GLY A 296 10.88 -1.35 17.93
N MET A 297 11.22 -2.64 17.81
CA MET A 297 12.28 -3.25 18.62
C MET A 297 13.67 -2.66 18.34
N MET A 298 13.96 -2.30 17.10
CA MET A 298 15.26 -1.71 16.75
C MET A 298 15.37 -0.25 17.16
N THR A 299 14.26 0.49 17.17
CA THR A 299 14.20 1.85 17.72
C THR A 299 14.45 1.86 19.23
N GLU A 300 13.84 0.94 19.98
CA GLU A 300 14.08 0.77 21.42
C GLU A 300 15.58 0.54 21.69
N ARG A 301 16.19 -0.42 21.02
CA ARG A 301 17.62 -0.73 21.19
C ARG A 301 18.53 0.44 20.84
N TRP A 302 18.22 1.15 19.74
CA TRP A 302 19.02 2.29 19.33
C TRP A 302 18.97 3.41 20.38
N LEU A 303 17.80 3.67 20.96
CA LEU A 303 17.65 4.65 22.05
C LEU A 303 18.44 4.23 23.30
N GLU A 304 18.41 2.95 23.69
CA GLU A 304 19.22 2.44 24.81
C GLU A 304 20.73 2.62 24.59
N GLU A 305 21.21 2.52 23.35
CA GLU A 305 22.61 2.75 22.99
C GLU A 305 23.02 4.23 22.99
N GLN A 306 22.06 5.17 22.98
CA GLN A 306 22.32 6.61 23.07
C GLN A 306 22.38 7.14 24.52
N GLU A 307 22.02 6.33 25.52
CA GLU A 307 22.09 6.67 26.95
C GLU A 307 23.49 6.41 27.55
#